data_AF-A0A838V662-F1
#
_entry.id   AF-A0A838V662-F1
#
_cell.length_a   1.000
_cell.length_b   1.000
_cell.length_c   1.000
_cell.angle_alpha   90.00
_cell.angle_beta   90.00
_cell.angle_gamma   90.00
#
_symmetry.space_group_name_H-M   'P 1'
#
loop_
_entity.id
_entity.type
_entity.pdbx_description
1 polymer ?
#
loop_
_entity_poly.entity_id
_entity_poly.type
_entity_poly.pdbx_seq_one_letter_code
_entity_poly.pdbx_strand_id
1 'polypeptide(L)' 'MPPIFWIGLGIAAFVFLVGAISGARSNSASLKSGALMGLYLGVMLAFPLLAIGLATS' A
#
# COMPACT_ATOMS: atom_id res chain seq x y z
N MET A 1 16.38 -5.40 -8.63
CA MET A 1 15.34 -5.86 -7.68
C MET A 1 14.46 -6.91 -8.36
N PRO A 2 14.22 -8.07 -7.73
CA PRO A 2 13.43 -9.19 -8.25
C PRO A 2 11.98 -8.81 -8.58
N PRO A 3 11.33 -9.49 -9.55
CA PRO A 3 9.93 -9.23 -9.91
C PRO A 3 8.95 -9.27 -8.73
N ILE A 4 9.20 -10.14 -7.75
CA ILE A 4 8.40 -10.29 -6.54
C ILE A 4 8.32 -9.00 -5.71
N PHE A 5 9.41 -8.22 -5.65
CA PHE A 5 9.41 -6.92 -4.99
C PHE A 5 8.42 -5.96 -5.65
N TRP A 6 8.43 -5.89 -6.97
CA TRP A 6 7.55 -5.01 -7.74
C TRP A 6 6.08 -5.38 -7.63
N ILE A 7 5.77 -6.67 -7.52
CA ILE A 7 4.41 -7.15 -7.25
C ILE A 7 3.96 -6.66 -5.87
N GLY A 8 4.79 -6.83 -4.83
CA GLY A 8 4.50 -6.30 -3.50
C GLY A 8 4.29 -4.79 -3.50
N LEU A 9 5.17 -4.05 -4.18
CA LEU A 9 5.07 -2.59 -4.30
C LEU A 9 3.79 -2.16 -5.02
N GLY A 10 3.41 -2.86 -6.10
CA GLY A 10 2.18 -2.60 -6.85
C GLY A 10 0.92 -2.81 -6.01
N ILE A 11 0.89 -3.86 -5.18
CA ILE A 11 -0.20 -4.11 -4.25
C ILE A 11 -0.29 -3.01 -3.20
N ALA A 12 0.84 -2.62 -2.60
CA ALA A 12 0.87 -1.54 -1.60
C ALA A 12 0.39 -0.21 -2.21
N ALA A 13 0.83 0.12 -3.43
CA ALA A 13 0.43 1.32 -4.16
C ALA A 13 -1.07 1.32 -4.50
N PHE A 14 -1.62 0.16 -4.87
CA PHE A 14 -3.06 0.00 -5.14
C PHE A 14 -3.89 0.26 -3.88
N VAL A 15 -3.54 -0.36 -2.75
CA VAL A 15 -4.28 -0.18 -1.49
C VAL A 15 -4.14 1.26 -0.96
N PHE A 16 -2.96 1.87 -1.13
CA PHE A 16 -2.76 3.30 -0.86
C PHE A 16 -3.73 4.18 -1.67
N LEU A 17 -3.83 3.94 -2.98
CA LEU A 17 -4.74 4.66 -3.87
C LEU A 17 -6.20 4.49 -3.46
N VAL A 18 -6.61 3.26 -3.14
CA VAL A 18 -7.96 2.97 -2.64
C VAL A 18 -8.22 3.75 -1.35
N GLY A 19 -7.31 3.70 -0.38
CA GLY A 19 -7.43 4.45 0.88
C GLY A 19 -7.50 5.97 0.67
N ALA A 20 -6.68 6.52 -0.23
CA ALA A 20 -6.69 7.93 -0.58
C ALA A 20 -8.03 8.35 -1.21
N ILE A 21 -8.55 7.58 -2.16
CA ILE A 21 -9.85 7.84 -2.81
C ILE A 21 -10.98 7.74 -1.78
N SER A 22 -10.98 6.70 -0.93
CA SER A 22 -11.98 6.55 0.14
C SER A 22 -11.92 7.71 1.13
N GLY A 23 -10.72 8.18 1.49
CA GLY A 23 -10.53 9.34 2.37
C GLY A 23 -11.00 10.65 1.75
N ALA A 24 -10.70 10.89 0.47
CA ALA A 24 -11.17 12.08 -0.25
C ALA A 24 -12.69 12.13 -0.43
N ARG A 25 -13.35 10.97 -0.48
CA ARG A 25 -14.81 10.86 -0.65
C ARG A 25 -15.57 10.69 0.65
N SER A 26 -14.89 10.64 1.79
CA SER A 26 -15.52 10.46 3.10
C SER A 26 -16.05 11.78 3.65
N ASN A 27 -17.20 11.74 4.32
CA ASN A 27 -17.77 12.88 5.06
C ASN A 27 -17.27 12.96 6.51
N SER A 28 -16.63 11.89 7.02
CA SER A 28 -16.16 11.79 8.40
C SER A 28 -14.64 11.63 8.52
N ALA A 29 -13.96 11.33 7.43
CA ALA A 29 -12.52 11.19 7.35
C ALA A 29 -11.91 12.20 6.37
N SER A 30 -10.58 12.28 6.34
CA SER A 30 -9.85 13.14 5.41
C SER A 30 -9.03 12.32 4.41
N LEU A 31 -8.67 12.94 3.28
CA LEU A 31 -7.70 12.39 2.32
C LEU A 31 -6.43 11.92 3.03
N LYS A 32 -5.87 12.73 3.93
CA LYS A 32 -4.66 12.39 4.68
C LYS A 32 -4.84 11.13 5.50
N SER A 33 -5.92 11.02 6.27
CA SER A 33 -6.18 9.81 7.08
C SER A 33 -6.39 8.57 6.22
N GLY A 34 -7.12 8.67 5.10
CA GLY A 34 -7.34 7.56 4.19
C GLY A 34 -6.05 7.11 3.48
N ALA A 35 -5.23 8.06 3.03
CA ALA A 35 -3.93 7.79 2.41
C ALA A 35 -2.96 7.12 3.40
N LEU A 36 -2.87 7.60 4.64
CA LEU A 36 -2.04 6.98 5.68
C LEU A 36 -2.51 5.56 6.00
N MET A 37 -3.83 5.35 6.11
CA MET A 37 -4.37 4.03 6.41
C MET A 37 -4.20 3.07 5.25
N GLY A 38 -4.42 3.52 4.01
CA GLY A 38 -4.15 2.75 2.81
C GLY A 38 -2.68 2.38 2.66
N LEU A 39 -1.77 3.31 2.98
CA LEU A 39 -0.32 3.03 3.00
C LEU A 39 0.00 1.94 4.04
N TYR A 40 -0.45 2.12 5.29
CA TYR A 40 -0.19 1.16 6.37
C TYR A 40 -0.71 -0.23 6.03
N LEU A 41 -1.99 -0.32 5.65
CA LEU A 41 -2.62 -1.60 5.29
C LEU A 41 -2.00 -2.21 4.04
N GLY A 42 -1.70 -1.39 3.03
CA GLY A 42 -1.05 -1.84 1.79
C GLY A 42 0.34 -2.43 2.03
N VAL A 43 1.16 -1.77 2.85
CA VAL A 43 2.48 -2.28 3.23
C VAL A 43 2.36 -3.56 4.06
N MET A 44 1.47 -3.60 5.05
CA MET A 44 1.26 -4.81 5.87
C MET A 44 0.78 -6.00 5.03
N LEU A 45 -0.13 -5.76 4.10
CA LEU A 45 -0.66 -6.78 3.20
C LEU A 45 0.41 -7.28 2.21
N ALA A 46 1.23 -6.38 1.68
CA ALA A 46 2.30 -6.72 0.75
C ALA A 46 3.62 -7.13 1.42
N PHE A 47 3.70 -7.08 2.75
CA PHE A 47 4.95 -7.21 3.50
C PHE A 47 5.73 -8.50 3.16
N PRO A 48 5.12 -9.70 3.09
CA PRO A 48 5.87 -10.92 2.77
C PRO A 48 6.56 -10.86 1.40
N LEU A 49 5.87 -10.33 0.39
CA LEU A 49 6.42 -10.20 -0.98
C LEU A 49 7.54 -9.15 -1.03
N LEU A 50 7.34 -8.01 -0.38
CA LEU A 50 8.37 -6.97 -0.27
C LEU A 50 9.61 -7.50 0.44
N ALA A 51 9.44 -8.23 1.55
CA ALA A 51 10.54 -8.81 2.32
C ALA A 51 11.31 -9.87 1.52
N ILE A 52 10.62 -10.80 0.86
CA ILE A 52 11.26 -11.81 0.00
C ILE A 52 12.01 -11.13 -1.14
N GLY A 53 11.39 -10.16 -1.80
CA GLY A 53 12.01 -9.42 -2.90
C GLY A 53 13.25 -8.64 -2.46
N LEU A 54 13.26 -8.09 -1.24
CA LEU A 54 14.42 -7.40 -0.68
C LEU A 54 15.54 -8.37 -0.29
N ALA A 55 15.20 -9.51 0.32
CA ALA A 55 16.16 -10.51 0.79
C ALA A 55 16.87 -11.26 -0.35
N THR A 56 16.32 -11.19 -1.56
CA THR A 56 16.84 -11.86 -2.76
C THR A 56 17.39 -10.87 -3.80
N SER A 57 17.53 -9.59 -3.43
CA SER A 57 18.09 -8.52 -4.28
C SER A 57 19.60 -8.35 -4.14
#